data_AF-A0A5P2B5P3-F1
#
_entry.id   AF-A0A5P2B5P3-F1
#
_cell.length_a   1.000
_cell.length_b   1.000
_cell.length_c   1.000
_cell.angle_alpha   90.00
_cell.angle_beta   90.00
_cell.angle_gamma   90.00
#
_symmetry.space_group_name_H-M   'P 1'
#
loop_
_entity.id
_entity.type
_entity.pdbx_description
1 polymer ?
#
loop_
_entity_poly.entity_id
_entity_poly.type
_entity_poly.pdbx_seq_one_letter_code
_entity_poly.pdbx_strand_id
1 'polypeptide(L)'
;MSQLGQPVRAGRQQQQSSNEYDEGGFTFRPATKEQAKARIAIQGVSGSGKTWTSLALANGLSGGKRFAVIDTERGAASKYVGINGIQFDVLQMQRFDPRDLVKALAAAAQAGYEVVLVDSLSHYWKGTDGALDQVEKHKGKYGNNSFAGWKDVTPMQNDMIDALLSYPGHVVVTMRSHTEWVLQENERGRKEPVAMGMRAEQRKGVEYEFDVVGAMDVTNTLKILKSRCPALHNQTLERPDGDTDIAKPLLEWLNDGAEPIDPTAWVDAATAADATADSLLATYREAEAHGALATPFLHPASGEPTNLGDFIKERGTALKNAA
;
A
#
# COMPACT_ATOMS: atom_id res chain seq x y z
N MET A 1 -79.97 -20.21 -6.29
CA MET A 1 -79.18 -18.98 -6.52
C MET A 1 -78.20 -18.84 -5.37
N SER A 2 -76.95 -19.27 -5.57
CA SER A 2 -75.89 -19.23 -4.56
C SER A 2 -74.85 -18.23 -5.05
N GLN A 3 -74.75 -17.06 -4.41
CA GLN A 3 -73.75 -16.05 -4.74
C GLN A 3 -72.39 -16.50 -4.20
N LEU A 4 -71.45 -16.77 -5.10
CA LEU A 4 -70.04 -16.98 -4.79
C LEU A 4 -69.41 -15.63 -4.42
N GLY A 5 -68.81 -15.55 -3.22
CA GLY A 5 -68.08 -14.37 -2.76
C GLY A 5 -66.83 -14.11 -3.60
N GLN A 6 -66.51 -12.83 -3.81
CA GLN A 6 -65.31 -12.40 -4.54
C GLN A 6 -64.02 -12.78 -3.79
N PRO A 7 -62.93 -13.12 -4.51
CA PRO A 7 -61.64 -13.41 -3.88
C PRO A 7 -60.97 -12.12 -3.40
N VAL A 8 -60.60 -12.07 -2.12
CA VAL A 8 -59.77 -11.01 -1.54
C VAL A 8 -58.35 -11.16 -2.10
N ARG A 9 -57.90 -10.19 -2.90
CA ARG A 9 -56.48 -10.08 -3.29
C ARG A 9 -55.67 -9.76 -2.03
N ALA A 10 -54.90 -10.73 -1.55
CA ALA A 10 -53.84 -10.49 -0.58
C ALA A 10 -52.86 -9.47 -1.19
N GLY A 11 -52.79 -8.28 -0.58
CA GLY A 11 -51.81 -7.27 -0.95
C GLY A 11 -50.42 -7.87 -0.77
N ARG A 12 -49.69 -7.99 -1.88
CA ARG A 12 -48.27 -8.33 -1.88
C ARG A 12 -47.58 -7.25 -1.05
N GLN A 13 -47.05 -7.59 0.13
CA GLN A 13 -46.18 -6.69 0.88
C GLN A 13 -45.06 -6.26 -0.07
N GLN A 14 -45.04 -4.98 -0.44
CA GLN A 14 -43.87 -4.38 -1.07
C GLN A 14 -42.73 -4.57 -0.06
N GLN A 15 -41.76 -5.41 -0.41
CA GLN A 15 -40.45 -5.38 0.23
C GLN A 15 -39.98 -3.93 0.14
N GLN A 16 -39.94 -3.26 1.29
CA GLN A 16 -39.24 -1.99 1.41
C GLN A 16 -37.82 -2.27 0.96
N SER A 17 -37.46 -1.78 -0.23
CA SER A 17 -36.07 -1.66 -0.62
C SER A 17 -35.42 -0.75 0.41
N SER A 18 -34.66 -1.33 1.35
CA SER A 18 -33.79 -0.57 2.22
C SER A 18 -32.91 0.29 1.31
N ASN A 19 -33.12 1.60 1.35
CA ASN A 19 -32.33 2.52 0.57
C ASN A 19 -30.90 2.39 1.12
N GLU A 20 -29.97 1.86 0.33
CA GLU A 20 -28.58 1.55 0.73
C GLU A 20 -27.81 2.79 1.24
N TYR A 21 -28.41 3.97 1.09
CA TYR A 21 -27.91 5.29 1.49
C TYR A 21 -28.49 5.82 2.82
N ASP A 22 -29.34 5.06 3.53
CA ASP A 22 -30.04 5.51 4.75
C ASP A 22 -29.39 5.01 6.06
N GLU A 23 -28.07 4.78 6.05
CA GLU A 23 -27.30 4.43 7.26
C GLU A 23 -26.67 5.68 7.91
N GLY A 24 -27.50 6.42 8.66
CA GLY A 24 -27.04 7.43 9.61
C GLY A 24 -26.76 8.84 9.04
N GLY A 25 -26.92 9.86 9.89
CA GLY A 25 -26.66 11.25 9.52
C GLY A 25 -25.17 11.59 9.50
N PHE A 26 -24.69 12.25 8.44
CA PHE A 26 -23.34 12.79 8.37
C PHE A 26 -23.14 13.90 9.42
N THR A 27 -22.07 13.81 10.23
CA THR A 27 -21.74 14.84 11.23
C THR A 27 -20.32 15.36 11.00
N PHE A 28 -20.18 16.67 10.82
CA PHE A 28 -18.87 17.32 10.75
C PHE A 28 -18.28 17.50 12.15
N ARG A 29 -16.96 17.34 12.30
CA ARG A 29 -16.21 17.59 13.53
C ARG A 29 -14.98 18.46 13.22
N PRO A 30 -14.46 19.25 14.18
CA PRO A 30 -13.18 19.92 14.01
C PRO A 30 -12.08 18.93 13.64
N ALA A 31 -11.30 19.23 12.60
CA ALA A 31 -10.16 18.42 12.23
C ALA A 31 -9.07 18.54 13.30
N THR A 32 -8.49 17.40 13.69
CA THR A 32 -7.28 17.37 14.52
C THR A 32 -6.15 16.74 13.72
N LYS A 33 -4.91 17.04 14.10
CA LYS A 33 -3.74 16.41 13.51
C LYS A 33 -3.38 15.19 14.35
N GLU A 34 -3.38 14.03 13.72
CA GLU A 34 -2.89 12.77 14.31
C GLU A 34 -1.52 12.47 13.68
N GLN A 35 -0.64 11.78 14.41
CA GLN A 35 0.60 11.35 13.80
C GLN A 35 0.29 10.38 12.66
N ALA A 36 1.02 10.51 11.57
CA ALA A 36 0.82 9.70 10.38
C ALA A 36 2.07 8.87 10.07
N LYS A 37 1.89 7.81 9.29
CA LYS A 37 3.00 7.00 8.79
C LYS A 37 3.38 7.44 7.38
N ALA A 38 4.67 7.37 7.08
CA ALA A 38 5.20 7.81 5.80
C ALA A 38 4.78 6.86 4.68
N ARG A 39 4.31 7.40 3.56
CA ARG A 39 4.12 6.69 2.29
C ARG A 39 4.98 7.36 1.22
N ILE A 40 6.11 6.73 0.89
CA ILE A 40 7.13 7.33 0.03
C ILE A 40 7.39 6.45 -1.18
N ALA A 41 7.45 7.06 -2.35
CA ALA A 41 7.88 6.43 -3.58
C ALA A 41 9.12 7.13 -4.16
N ILE A 42 10.16 6.37 -4.46
CA ILE A 42 11.34 6.86 -5.20
C ILE A 42 11.43 6.15 -6.54
N GLN A 43 11.23 6.89 -7.63
CA GLN A 43 11.36 6.38 -8.99
C GLN A 43 12.65 6.83 -9.67
N GLY A 44 13.06 6.15 -10.73
CA GLY A 44 14.25 6.53 -11.50
C GLY A 44 14.81 5.41 -12.37
N VAL A 45 15.66 5.79 -13.31
CA VAL A 45 16.34 4.88 -14.24
C VAL A 45 17.37 3.99 -13.52
N SER A 46 17.91 2.99 -14.22
CA SER A 46 19.01 2.18 -13.65
C SER A 46 20.22 3.06 -13.33
N GLY A 47 20.92 2.75 -12.23
CA GLY A 47 22.10 3.50 -11.80
C GLY A 47 21.82 4.83 -11.09
N SER A 48 20.56 5.25 -10.92
CA SER A 48 20.22 6.54 -10.29
C SER A 48 20.37 6.59 -8.75
N GLY A 49 20.76 5.49 -8.10
CA GLY A 49 20.98 5.45 -6.65
C GLY A 49 19.73 5.24 -5.78
N LYS A 50 18.62 4.77 -6.37
CA LYS A 50 17.35 4.50 -5.65
C LYS A 50 17.55 3.62 -4.42
N THR A 51 18.10 2.42 -4.59
CA THR A 51 18.27 1.44 -3.51
C THR A 51 19.03 2.04 -2.33
N TRP A 52 20.18 2.68 -2.58
CA TRP A 52 20.98 3.30 -1.52
C TRP A 52 20.22 4.42 -0.80
N THR A 53 19.63 5.35 -1.55
CA THR A 53 18.90 6.48 -0.99
C THR A 53 17.68 6.00 -0.17
N SER A 54 16.97 4.99 -0.67
CA SER A 54 15.83 4.39 0.01
C SER A 54 16.21 3.60 1.26
N LEU A 55 17.38 2.95 1.29
CA LEU A 55 17.91 2.28 2.49
C LEU A 55 18.29 3.30 3.57
N ALA A 56 18.97 4.40 3.21
CA ALA A 56 19.30 5.48 4.14
C ALA A 56 18.02 6.15 4.68
N LEU A 57 17.04 6.39 3.82
CA LEU A 57 15.72 6.88 4.20
C LEU A 57 14.99 5.93 5.16
N ALA A 58 14.96 4.64 4.86
CA ALA A 58 14.32 3.65 5.74
C ALA A 58 15.01 3.57 7.10
N ASN A 59 16.34 3.70 7.15
CA ASN A 59 17.12 3.80 8.39
C ASN A 59 16.75 5.03 9.21
N GLY A 60 16.64 6.20 8.58
CA GLY A 60 16.22 7.43 9.27
C GLY A 60 14.79 7.32 9.82
N LEU A 61 13.87 6.75 9.03
CA LEU A 61 12.48 6.52 9.46
C LEU A 61 12.37 5.53 10.63
N SER A 62 13.27 4.56 10.72
CA SER A 62 13.29 3.58 11.83
C SER A 62 14.02 4.11 13.06
N GLY A 63 14.54 5.34 13.03
CA GLY A 63 15.39 5.88 14.09
C GLY A 63 16.67 5.07 14.29
N GLY A 64 17.20 4.48 13.21
CA GLY A 64 18.38 3.61 13.24
C GLY A 64 18.12 2.18 13.73
N LYS A 65 16.86 1.79 13.99
CA LYS A 65 16.50 0.41 14.30
C LYS A 65 16.50 -0.46 13.03
N ARG A 66 16.57 -1.78 13.21
CA ARG A 66 16.38 -2.74 12.11
C ARG A 66 14.99 -2.56 11.48
N PHE A 67 14.96 -2.55 10.15
CA PHE A 67 13.76 -2.48 9.32
C PHE A 67 13.70 -3.66 8.34
N ALA A 68 12.55 -3.87 7.69
CA ALA A 68 12.38 -4.94 6.72
C ALA A 68 12.57 -4.44 5.28
N VAL A 69 13.22 -5.26 4.46
CA VAL A 69 13.38 -5.04 3.02
C VAL A 69 12.75 -6.22 2.25
N ILE A 70 11.75 -5.92 1.43
CA ILE A 70 11.20 -6.84 0.44
C ILE A 70 11.99 -6.59 -0.86
N ASP A 71 12.96 -7.45 -1.14
CA ASP A 71 13.92 -7.31 -2.24
C ASP A 71 13.45 -8.14 -3.45
N THR A 72 13.09 -7.46 -4.54
CA THR A 72 12.71 -8.06 -5.83
C THR A 72 13.85 -8.01 -6.85
N GLU A 73 14.99 -7.41 -6.50
CA GLU A 73 16.16 -7.16 -7.34
C GLU A 73 17.28 -8.20 -7.07
N ARG A 74 16.89 -9.41 -6.65
CA ARG A 74 17.76 -10.59 -6.48
C ARG A 74 18.89 -10.39 -5.47
N GLY A 75 18.60 -9.77 -4.33
CA GLY A 75 19.59 -9.56 -3.26
C GLY A 75 20.50 -8.36 -3.49
N ALA A 76 20.10 -7.43 -4.38
CA ALA A 76 20.86 -6.21 -4.62
C ALA A 76 20.95 -5.34 -3.36
N ALA A 77 19.88 -5.28 -2.55
CA ALA A 77 19.87 -4.50 -1.32
C ALA A 77 20.88 -5.06 -0.31
N SER A 78 20.98 -6.38 -0.17
CA SER A 78 21.86 -7.05 0.79
C SER A 78 23.35 -6.68 0.65
N LYS A 79 23.78 -6.15 -0.51
CA LYS A 79 25.14 -5.64 -0.72
C LYS A 79 25.48 -4.40 0.11
N TYR A 80 24.47 -3.71 0.64
CA TYR A 80 24.61 -2.47 1.40
C TYR A 80 24.55 -2.68 2.92
N VAL A 81 24.33 -3.92 3.39
CA VAL A 81 24.26 -4.21 4.84
C VAL A 81 25.55 -3.79 5.54
N GLY A 82 25.41 -3.03 6.62
CA GLY A 82 26.54 -2.54 7.44
C GLY A 82 27.18 -1.25 6.96
N ILE A 83 26.90 -0.79 5.74
CA ILE A 83 27.38 0.52 5.27
C ILE A 83 26.71 1.61 6.14
N ASN A 84 27.52 2.51 6.70
CA ASN A 84 27.08 3.54 7.65
C ASN A 84 26.29 3.00 8.86
N GLY A 85 26.53 1.73 9.24
CA GLY A 85 25.82 1.10 10.36
C GLY A 85 24.39 0.65 10.05
N ILE A 86 23.92 0.81 8.80
CA ILE A 86 22.57 0.41 8.39
C ILE A 86 22.41 -1.10 8.50
N GLN A 87 21.40 -1.55 9.24
CA GLN A 87 21.04 -2.96 9.43
C GLN A 87 19.57 -3.16 9.07
N PHE A 88 19.27 -4.24 8.35
CA PHE A 88 17.92 -4.60 7.97
C PHE A 88 17.78 -6.11 7.76
N ASP A 89 16.56 -6.60 7.90
CA ASP A 89 16.18 -7.97 7.58
C ASP A 89 15.59 -8.00 6.17
N VAL A 90 15.79 -9.12 5.44
CA VAL A 90 15.43 -9.20 4.02
C VAL A 90 14.52 -10.37 3.72
N LEU A 91 13.49 -10.12 2.91
CA LEU A 91 12.70 -11.12 2.22
C LEU A 91 12.98 -11.02 0.72
N GLN A 92 13.65 -12.03 0.17
CA GLN A 92 13.92 -12.06 -1.28
C GLN A 92 12.75 -12.67 -2.05
N MET A 93 12.23 -11.92 -3.01
CA MET A 93 11.11 -12.32 -3.86
C MET A 93 11.62 -12.78 -5.23
N GLN A 94 11.13 -13.94 -5.69
CA GLN A 94 11.41 -14.48 -7.03
C GLN A 94 10.17 -14.55 -7.92
N ARG A 95 8.98 -14.36 -7.34
CA ARG A 95 7.70 -14.23 -8.02
C ARG A 95 7.04 -12.95 -7.53
N PHE A 96 6.24 -12.33 -8.40
CA PHE A 96 5.76 -10.97 -8.18
C PHE A 96 4.25 -10.88 -8.29
N ASP A 97 3.53 -11.91 -7.85
CA ASP A 97 2.07 -11.84 -7.70
C ASP A 97 1.72 -10.72 -6.72
N PRO A 98 0.82 -9.77 -7.04
CA PRO A 98 0.40 -8.72 -6.11
C PRO A 98 -0.06 -9.24 -4.74
N ARG A 99 -0.65 -10.44 -4.70
CA ARG A 99 -1.07 -11.10 -3.46
C ARG A 99 0.11 -11.50 -2.59
N ASP A 100 1.26 -11.82 -3.17
CA ASP A 100 2.48 -12.15 -2.44
C ASP A 100 3.04 -10.92 -1.70
N LEU A 101 2.86 -9.70 -2.26
CA LEU A 101 3.24 -8.48 -1.55
C LEU A 101 2.35 -8.24 -0.33
N VAL A 102 1.04 -8.50 -0.44
CA VAL A 102 0.12 -8.43 0.71
C VAL A 102 0.57 -9.41 1.80
N LYS A 103 0.93 -10.66 1.43
CA LYS A 103 1.47 -11.65 2.39
C LYS A 103 2.74 -11.15 3.07
N ALA A 104 3.67 -10.59 2.29
CA ALA A 104 4.94 -10.10 2.79
C ALA A 104 4.78 -8.91 3.76
N LEU A 105 3.87 -7.98 3.45
CA LEU A 105 3.55 -6.85 4.33
C LEU A 105 2.89 -7.32 5.63
N ALA A 106 1.96 -8.28 5.56
CA ALA A 106 1.35 -8.88 6.75
C ALA A 106 2.39 -9.56 7.65
N ALA A 107 3.33 -10.31 7.06
CA ALA A 107 4.42 -10.93 7.80
C ALA A 107 5.35 -9.88 8.45
N ALA A 108 5.65 -8.78 7.75
CA ALA A 108 6.44 -7.70 8.30
C ALA A 108 5.72 -6.97 9.45
N ALA A 109 4.40 -6.76 9.34
CA ALA A 109 3.59 -6.18 10.40
C ALA A 109 3.56 -7.10 11.64
N GLN A 110 3.34 -8.40 11.45
CA GLN A 110 3.36 -9.38 12.53
C GLN A 110 4.72 -9.46 13.25
N ALA A 111 5.82 -9.27 12.52
CA ALA A 111 7.16 -9.21 13.09
C ALA A 111 7.48 -7.87 13.78
N GLY A 112 6.57 -6.89 13.72
CA GLY A 112 6.70 -5.60 14.40
C GLY A 112 7.68 -4.62 13.74
N TYR A 113 7.95 -4.75 12.43
CA TYR A 113 8.80 -3.78 11.75
C TYR A 113 8.11 -2.42 11.65
N GLU A 114 8.76 -1.38 12.18
CA GLU A 114 8.24 0.00 12.09
C GLU A 114 8.37 0.58 10.68
N VAL A 115 9.23 -0.01 9.83
CA VAL A 115 9.50 0.44 8.46
C VAL A 115 9.65 -0.76 7.52
N VAL A 116 8.99 -0.70 6.37
CA VAL A 116 9.19 -1.63 5.25
C VAL A 116 9.66 -0.88 4.01
N LEU A 117 10.73 -1.37 3.39
CA LEU A 117 11.20 -0.97 2.07
C LEU A 117 10.83 -2.05 1.04
N VAL A 118 10.12 -1.69 -0.02
CA VAL A 118 9.88 -2.54 -1.19
C VAL A 118 10.78 -2.10 -2.34
N ASP A 119 11.84 -2.86 -2.62
CA ASP A 119 12.81 -2.57 -3.70
C ASP A 119 12.76 -3.70 -4.73
N SER A 120 11.86 -3.68 -5.72
CA SER A 120 11.05 -2.57 -6.21
C SER A 120 9.60 -2.96 -6.48
N LEU A 121 8.69 -2.00 -6.36
CA LEU A 121 7.27 -2.18 -6.66
C LEU A 121 7.00 -2.46 -8.15
N SER A 122 7.90 -2.04 -9.05
CA SER A 122 7.77 -2.25 -10.49
C SER A 122 7.74 -3.74 -10.89
N HIS A 123 8.36 -4.63 -10.11
CA HIS A 123 8.33 -6.06 -10.40
C HIS A 123 6.92 -6.64 -10.26
N TYR A 124 6.11 -6.15 -9.32
CA TYR A 124 4.72 -6.57 -9.17
C TYR A 124 3.81 -6.11 -10.32
N TRP A 125 4.27 -5.16 -11.15
CA TRP A 125 3.57 -4.76 -12.36
C TRP A 125 3.91 -5.64 -13.57
N LYS A 126 5.20 -5.71 -13.91
CA LYS A 126 5.68 -6.28 -15.17
C LYS A 126 6.56 -7.53 -15.03
N GLY A 127 6.90 -7.92 -13.81
CA GLY A 127 7.72 -9.10 -13.54
C GLY A 127 6.93 -10.39 -13.76
N THR A 128 7.62 -11.52 -13.62
CA THR A 128 6.99 -12.85 -13.63
C THR A 128 5.89 -12.93 -12.58
N ASP A 129 4.69 -13.35 -13.01
CA ASP A 129 3.45 -13.36 -12.22
C ASP A 129 2.95 -11.98 -11.74
N GLY A 130 3.57 -10.89 -12.19
CA GLY A 130 3.07 -9.53 -12.00
C GLY A 130 1.73 -9.31 -12.68
N ALA A 131 1.10 -8.17 -12.37
CA ALA A 131 -0.24 -7.82 -12.84
C ALA A 131 -0.40 -7.99 -14.36
N LEU A 132 0.57 -7.55 -15.18
CA LEU A 132 0.49 -7.69 -16.64
C LEU A 132 0.55 -9.15 -17.12
N ASP A 133 1.38 -9.97 -16.49
CA ASP A 133 1.48 -11.41 -16.80
C ASP A 133 0.20 -12.15 -16.38
N GLN A 134 -0.40 -11.77 -15.25
CA GLN A 134 -1.69 -12.30 -14.84
C GLN A 134 -2.82 -11.91 -15.79
N VAL A 135 -2.87 -10.66 -16.25
CA VAL A 135 -3.86 -10.23 -17.25
C VAL A 135 -3.74 -11.10 -18.50
N GLU A 136 -2.53 -11.38 -18.97
CA GLU A 136 -2.30 -12.24 -20.14
C GLU A 136 -2.74 -13.70 -19.90
N LYS A 137 -2.42 -14.28 -18.75
CA LYS A 137 -2.88 -15.63 -18.38
C LYS A 137 -4.41 -15.72 -18.31
N HIS A 138 -5.08 -14.68 -17.81
CA HIS A 138 -6.53 -14.63 -17.73
C HIS A 138 -7.18 -14.38 -19.10
N LYS A 139 -6.54 -13.62 -20.01
CA LYS A 139 -7.02 -13.51 -21.41
C LYS A 139 -7.17 -14.87 -22.08
N GLY A 140 -6.21 -15.76 -21.90
CA GLY A 140 -6.25 -17.12 -22.45
C GLY A 140 -7.49 -17.91 -21.99
N LYS A 141 -7.95 -17.69 -20.75
CA LYS A 141 -9.16 -18.32 -20.20
C LYS A 141 -10.46 -17.75 -20.78
N TYR A 142 -10.46 -16.51 -21.24
CA TYR A 142 -11.64 -15.80 -21.75
C TYR A 142 -11.59 -15.56 -23.27
N GLY A 143 -11.00 -16.49 -24.04
CA GLY A 143 -11.00 -16.41 -25.50
C GLY A 143 -10.23 -15.20 -26.05
N ASN A 144 -9.11 -14.85 -25.41
CA ASN A 144 -8.23 -13.73 -25.77
C ASN A 144 -8.83 -12.32 -25.51
N ASN A 145 -9.80 -12.21 -24.61
CA ASN A 145 -10.40 -10.92 -24.24
C ASN A 145 -9.62 -10.21 -23.13
N SER A 146 -8.87 -9.15 -23.50
CA SER A 146 -8.10 -8.32 -22.58
C SER A 146 -8.95 -7.63 -21.50
N PHE A 147 -10.19 -7.27 -21.79
CA PHE A 147 -11.08 -6.64 -20.83
C PHE A 147 -11.48 -7.61 -19.70
N ALA A 148 -11.68 -8.89 -20.03
CA ALA A 148 -12.01 -9.91 -19.04
C ALA A 148 -10.83 -10.20 -18.10
N GLY A 149 -9.58 -10.18 -18.60
CA GLY A 149 -8.40 -10.35 -17.75
C GLY A 149 -8.24 -9.24 -16.71
N TRP A 150 -8.54 -7.99 -17.07
CA TRP A 150 -8.50 -6.87 -16.12
C TRP A 150 -9.56 -6.96 -15.03
N LYS A 151 -10.70 -7.61 -15.28
CA LYS A 151 -11.76 -7.79 -14.27
C LYS A 151 -11.25 -8.56 -13.05
N ASP A 152 -10.38 -9.54 -13.26
CA ASP A 152 -9.84 -10.38 -12.19
C ASP A 152 -8.59 -9.77 -11.54
N VAL A 153 -7.76 -9.06 -12.32
CA VAL A 153 -6.48 -8.54 -11.82
C VAL A 153 -6.62 -7.17 -11.15
N THR A 154 -7.59 -6.36 -11.56
CA THR A 154 -7.80 -5.03 -10.95
C THR A 154 -8.04 -5.11 -9.43
N PRO A 155 -8.90 -6.00 -8.92
CA PRO A 155 -9.04 -6.19 -7.47
C PRO A 155 -7.72 -6.53 -6.79
N MET A 156 -6.95 -7.50 -7.30
CA MET A 156 -5.66 -7.89 -6.72
C MET A 156 -4.65 -6.74 -6.67
N GLN A 157 -4.63 -5.90 -7.71
CA GLN A 157 -3.78 -4.71 -7.76
C GLN A 157 -4.23 -3.66 -6.72
N ASN A 158 -5.54 -3.45 -6.58
CA ASN A 158 -6.07 -2.51 -5.60
C ASN A 158 -5.76 -2.98 -4.19
N ASP A 159 -6.02 -4.26 -3.86
CA ASP A 159 -5.71 -4.84 -2.55
C ASP A 159 -4.23 -4.71 -2.19
N MET A 160 -3.33 -4.87 -3.17
CA MET A 160 -1.89 -4.66 -2.97
C MET A 160 -1.54 -3.20 -2.64
N ILE A 161 -2.14 -2.24 -3.35
CA ILE A 161 -1.93 -0.81 -3.07
C ILE A 161 -2.52 -0.47 -1.70
N ASP A 162 -3.73 -0.93 -1.40
CA ASP A 162 -4.39 -0.70 -0.11
C ASP A 162 -3.58 -1.28 1.04
N ALA A 163 -2.98 -2.47 0.89
CA ALA A 163 -2.08 -3.05 1.87
C ALA A 163 -0.80 -2.21 2.12
N LEU A 164 -0.23 -1.59 1.07
CA LEU A 164 0.91 -0.67 1.22
C LEU A 164 0.50 0.60 1.97
N LEU A 165 -0.68 1.15 1.68
CA LEU A 165 -1.16 2.39 2.29
C LEU A 165 -1.61 2.20 3.74
N SER A 166 -2.17 1.04 4.06
CA SER A 166 -2.70 0.69 5.39
C SER A 166 -1.67 0.00 6.32
N TYR A 167 -0.43 -0.24 5.86
CA TYR A 167 0.61 -0.84 6.69
C TYR A 167 0.81 -0.05 8.00
N PRO A 168 0.86 -0.68 9.20
CA PRO A 168 0.90 0.04 10.48
C PRO A 168 2.18 0.85 10.72
N GLY A 169 3.27 0.53 10.01
CA GLY A 169 4.55 1.27 10.04
C GLY A 169 4.72 2.23 8.85
N HIS A 170 5.93 2.75 8.64
CA HIS A 170 6.31 3.53 7.46
C HIS A 170 6.55 2.62 6.25
N VAL A 171 6.23 3.11 5.05
CA VAL A 171 6.44 2.40 3.79
C VAL A 171 7.25 3.25 2.84
N VAL A 172 8.33 2.65 2.34
CA VAL A 172 9.15 3.19 1.26
C VAL A 172 9.08 2.20 0.11
N VAL A 173 8.79 2.68 -1.10
CA VAL A 173 8.86 1.84 -2.30
C VAL A 173 9.82 2.46 -3.30
N THR A 174 10.54 1.61 -4.03
CA THR A 174 11.25 2.04 -5.24
C THR A 174 10.47 1.64 -6.48
N MET A 175 10.60 2.45 -7.53
CA MET A 175 10.06 2.12 -8.85
C MET A 175 11.12 2.36 -9.91
N ARG A 176 11.12 1.51 -10.92
CA ARG A 176 11.90 1.73 -12.13
C ARG A 176 11.15 2.73 -13.01
N SER A 177 11.88 3.53 -13.77
CA SER A 177 11.29 4.43 -14.77
C SER A 177 11.61 3.98 -16.18
N HIS A 178 10.65 4.15 -17.10
CA HIS A 178 10.92 4.03 -18.53
C HIS A 178 12.03 5.00 -18.92
N THR A 179 13.04 4.48 -19.63
CA THR A 179 14.23 5.23 -20.04
C THR A 179 14.06 5.71 -21.48
N GLU A 180 14.08 7.03 -21.67
CA GLU A 180 14.26 7.64 -22.99
C GLU A 180 15.64 8.27 -23.08
N TRP A 181 16.36 8.02 -24.16
CA TRP A 181 17.67 8.61 -24.39
C TRP A 181 17.49 9.90 -25.19
N VAL A 182 17.77 11.03 -24.56
CA VAL A 182 17.74 12.35 -25.22
C VAL A 182 19.16 12.88 -25.37
N LEU A 183 19.43 13.58 -26.47
CA LEU A 183 20.70 14.29 -26.64
C LEU A 183 20.61 15.63 -25.90
N GLN A 184 21.34 15.79 -24.80
CA GLN A 184 21.52 17.09 -24.13
C GLN A 184 22.88 17.68 -24.46
N GLU A 185 22.93 19.00 -24.53
CA GLU A 185 24.17 19.73 -24.73
C GLU A 185 24.83 19.98 -23.37
N ASN A 186 26.05 19.48 -23.17
CA ASN A 186 26.79 19.67 -21.93
C ASN A 186 27.39 21.08 -21.83
N GLU A 187 28.01 21.42 -20.69
CA GLU A 187 28.66 22.71 -20.43
C GLU A 187 29.73 23.11 -21.46
N ARG A 188 30.18 22.15 -22.29
CA ARG A 188 31.18 22.35 -23.35
C ARG A 188 30.57 22.40 -24.76
N GLY A 189 29.24 22.51 -24.87
CA GLY A 189 28.54 22.60 -26.17
C GLY A 189 28.48 21.28 -26.94
N ARG A 190 28.77 20.13 -26.31
CA ARG A 190 28.71 18.83 -26.97
C ARG A 190 27.42 18.12 -26.61
N LYS A 191 26.76 17.54 -27.61
CA LYS A 191 25.58 16.71 -27.44
C LYS A 191 25.97 15.33 -26.91
N GLU A 192 25.48 14.97 -25.73
CA GLU A 192 25.66 13.67 -25.11
C GLU A 192 24.31 12.98 -24.83
N PRO A 193 24.21 11.66 -25.04
CA PRO A 193 22.99 10.92 -24.76
C PRO A 193 22.81 10.78 -23.26
N VAL A 194 21.76 11.41 -22.73
CA VAL A 194 21.36 11.35 -21.33
C VAL A 194 20.10 10.50 -21.20
N ALA A 195 20.15 9.52 -20.30
CA ALA A 195 18.99 8.70 -19.94
C ALA A 195 18.03 9.53 -19.08
N MET A 196 16.88 9.87 -19.64
CA MET A 196 15.79 10.55 -18.93
C MET A 196 14.75 9.53 -18.47
N GLY A 197 14.51 9.50 -17.16
CA GLY A 197 13.40 8.74 -16.58
C GLY A 197 12.09 9.48 -16.80
N MET A 198 11.18 8.89 -17.55
CA MET A 198 9.89 9.52 -17.85
C MET A 198 8.85 9.20 -16.78
N ARG A 199 8.32 7.98 -16.83
CA ARG A 199 7.24 7.53 -15.96
C ARG A 199 7.61 6.22 -15.28
N ALA A 200 7.15 6.05 -14.05
CA ALA A 200 7.26 4.80 -13.32
C ALA A 200 6.71 3.64 -14.15
N GLU A 201 7.43 2.52 -14.15
CA GLU A 201 7.00 1.25 -14.72
C GLU A 201 5.95 0.61 -13.80
N GLN A 202 4.74 1.16 -13.83
CA GLN A 202 3.62 0.79 -12.99
C GLN A 202 2.29 1.29 -13.60
N ARG A 203 1.15 0.84 -13.08
CA ARG A 203 -0.19 1.34 -13.45
C ARG A 203 -0.24 2.87 -13.40
N LYS A 204 -0.91 3.48 -14.38
CA LYS A 204 -1.05 4.94 -14.44
C LYS A 204 -1.73 5.48 -13.19
N GLY A 205 -1.10 6.46 -12.57
CA GLY A 205 -1.64 7.14 -11.40
C GLY A 205 -1.19 6.56 -10.07
N VAL A 206 -0.37 5.50 -10.05
CA VAL A 206 0.14 4.92 -8.79
C VAL A 206 0.93 5.93 -7.95
N GLU A 207 1.53 6.93 -8.60
CA GLU A 207 2.22 8.04 -7.95
C GLU A 207 1.28 8.89 -7.07
N TYR A 208 -0.02 8.90 -7.35
CA TYR A 208 -0.98 9.66 -6.56
C TYR A 208 -1.36 8.98 -5.24
N GLU A 209 -1.01 7.70 -5.06
CA GLU A 209 -1.30 6.95 -3.84
C GLU A 209 -0.35 7.34 -2.68
N PHE A 210 0.89 7.73 -2.98
CA PHE A 210 1.92 8.04 -1.98
C PHE A 210 1.92 9.52 -1.57
N ASP A 211 2.26 9.83 -0.32
CA ASP A 211 2.33 11.20 0.20
C ASP A 211 3.48 11.99 -0.43
N VAL A 212 4.62 11.32 -0.60
CA VAL A 212 5.85 11.87 -1.16
C VAL A 212 6.32 11.00 -2.32
N VAL A 213 6.56 11.62 -3.47
CA VAL A 213 7.10 10.96 -4.66
C VAL A 213 8.32 11.74 -5.14
N GLY A 214 9.45 11.06 -5.23
CA GLY A 214 10.68 11.61 -5.80
C GLY A 214 11.13 10.86 -7.05
N ALA A 215 11.78 11.57 -7.96
CA ALA A 215 12.46 10.99 -9.12
C ALA A 215 13.96 11.24 -9.03
N MET A 216 14.74 10.17 -9.18
CA MET A 216 16.20 10.21 -9.20
C MET A 216 16.76 10.04 -10.60
N ASP A 217 17.76 10.85 -10.94
CA ASP A 217 18.54 10.72 -12.17
C ASP A 217 19.90 10.02 -11.95
N VAL A 218 20.64 9.82 -13.05
CA VAL A 218 21.94 9.13 -13.04
C VAL A 218 23.05 9.88 -12.30
N THR A 219 22.85 11.15 -11.94
CA THR A 219 23.78 11.95 -11.12
C THR A 219 23.49 11.81 -9.62
N ASN A 220 22.51 10.99 -9.27
CA ASN A 220 21.93 10.83 -7.94
C ASN A 220 21.23 12.10 -7.44
N THR A 221 20.75 12.95 -8.34
CA THR A 221 19.91 14.08 -7.96
C THR A 221 18.48 13.60 -7.77
N LEU A 222 17.89 13.90 -6.61
CA LEU A 222 16.49 13.61 -6.28
C LEU A 222 15.65 14.88 -6.49
N LYS A 223 14.69 14.80 -7.42
CA LYS A 223 13.67 15.82 -7.59
C LYS A 223 12.36 15.36 -6.98
N ILE A 224 11.79 16.14 -6.06
CA ILE A 224 10.46 15.86 -5.52
C ILE A 224 9.40 16.23 -6.57
N LEU A 225 8.62 15.23 -6.97
CA LEU A 225 7.53 15.37 -7.93
C LEU A 225 6.19 15.69 -7.25
N LYS A 226 5.99 15.13 -6.06
CA LYS A 226 4.81 15.32 -5.23
C LYS A 226 5.25 15.26 -3.78
N SER A 227 4.73 16.16 -2.94
CA SER A 227 4.87 16.05 -1.49
C SER A 227 3.69 16.72 -0.81
N ARG A 228 3.08 16.00 0.16
CA ARG A 228 2.21 16.59 1.18
C ARG A 228 2.99 17.22 2.33
N CYS A 229 4.25 16.80 2.55
CA CYS A 229 5.15 17.41 3.53
C CYS A 229 5.65 18.78 3.01
N PRO A 230 5.39 19.88 3.72
CA PRO A 230 5.80 21.22 3.29
C PRO A 230 7.31 21.37 3.10
N ALA A 231 8.12 20.77 3.97
CA ALA A 231 9.59 20.86 3.92
C ALA A 231 10.17 20.24 2.64
N LEU A 232 9.54 19.18 2.13
CA LEU A 232 9.97 18.47 0.92
C LEU A 232 9.32 19.02 -0.36
N HIS A 233 8.35 19.93 -0.26
CA HIS A 233 7.62 20.43 -1.42
C HIS A 233 8.55 21.18 -2.40
N ASN A 234 8.51 20.79 -3.69
CA ASN A 234 9.33 21.34 -4.78
C ASN A 234 10.86 21.28 -4.55
N GLN A 235 11.34 20.42 -3.66
CA GLN A 235 12.77 20.29 -3.42
C GLN A 235 13.49 19.56 -4.56
N THR A 236 14.74 19.96 -4.79
CA THR A 236 15.71 19.23 -5.62
C THR A 236 17.00 19.10 -4.81
N LEU A 237 17.41 17.87 -4.55
CA LEU A 237 18.52 17.54 -3.67
C LEU A 237 19.59 16.80 -4.46
N GLU A 238 20.79 17.34 -4.51
CA GLU A 238 21.94 16.69 -5.17
C GLU A 238 22.55 15.66 -4.21
N ARG A 239 22.58 14.38 -4.61
CA ARG A 239 23.15 13.27 -3.82
C ARG A 239 22.64 13.26 -2.37
N PRO A 240 21.30 13.24 -2.16
CA PRO A 240 20.74 13.38 -0.83
C PRO A 240 21.19 12.23 0.08
N ASP A 241 21.41 12.56 1.35
CA ASP A 241 21.38 11.56 2.40
C ASP A 241 19.91 11.29 2.77
N GLY A 242 19.47 10.05 2.53
CA GLY A 242 18.07 9.67 2.76
C GLY A 242 17.63 9.82 4.21
N ASP A 243 18.55 9.69 5.17
CA ASP A 243 18.27 9.85 6.59
C ASP A 243 18.05 11.33 6.93
N THR A 244 19.04 12.17 6.66
CA THR A 244 19.02 13.57 7.12
C THR A 244 18.20 14.49 6.23
N ASP A 245 18.25 14.32 4.92
CA ASP A 245 17.65 15.27 3.97
C ASP A 245 16.18 14.92 3.67
N ILE A 246 15.76 13.69 3.97
CA ILE A 246 14.41 13.19 3.65
C ILE A 246 13.70 12.67 4.89
N ALA A 247 14.26 11.69 5.61
CA ALA A 247 13.56 11.05 6.74
C ALA A 247 13.31 12.05 7.87
N LYS A 248 14.33 12.81 8.26
CA LYS A 248 14.23 13.80 9.35
C LYS A 248 13.13 14.84 9.14
N PRO A 249 13.11 15.66 8.07
CA PRO A 249 12.05 16.65 7.87
C PRO A 249 10.67 16.00 7.72
N LEU A 250 10.61 14.74 7.25
CA LEU A 250 9.35 14.02 7.16
C LEU A 250 8.84 13.56 8.52
N LEU A 251 9.69 13.00 9.39
CA LEU A 251 9.32 12.62 10.76
C LEU A 251 8.90 13.84 11.59
N GLU A 252 9.59 14.98 11.43
CA GLU A 252 9.20 16.24 12.08
C GLU A 252 7.77 16.65 11.70
N TRP A 253 7.38 16.48 10.43
CA TRP A 253 6.02 16.77 9.98
C TRP A 253 4.99 15.71 10.40
N LEU A 254 5.37 14.43 10.36
CA LEU A 254 4.49 13.29 10.63
C LEU A 254 4.22 13.06 12.11
N ASN A 255 5.16 13.39 13.00
CA ASN A 255 5.01 13.21 14.45
C ASN A 255 4.33 14.39 15.15
N ASP A 256 4.04 15.46 14.40
CA ASP A 256 3.26 16.59 14.91
C ASP A 256 1.77 16.21 14.93
N GLY A 257 1.16 16.14 16.12
CA GLY A 257 -0.21 15.71 16.32
C GLY A 257 -0.39 14.81 17.54
N ALA A 258 -1.64 14.43 17.80
CA ALA A 258 -1.97 13.42 18.81
C ALA A 258 -1.47 12.03 18.37
N GLU A 259 -1.08 11.18 19.32
CA GLU A 259 -0.68 9.80 19.02
C GLU A 259 -1.83 9.05 18.32
N PRO A 260 -1.55 8.33 17.22
CA PRO A 260 -2.55 7.59 16.48
C PRO A 260 -2.98 6.37 17.28
N ILE A 261 -4.23 5.94 17.08
CA ILE A 261 -4.71 4.68 17.62
C ILE A 261 -3.98 3.54 16.93
N ASP A 262 -3.35 2.66 17.71
CA ASP A 262 -2.62 1.51 17.19
C ASP A 262 -3.60 0.51 16.51
N PRO A 263 -3.49 0.26 15.19
CA PRO A 263 -4.39 -0.66 14.50
C PRO A 263 -4.32 -2.10 15.03
N THR A 264 -3.22 -2.49 15.69
CA THR A 264 -3.11 -3.80 16.32
C THR A 264 -4.12 -3.98 17.44
N ALA A 265 -4.58 -2.90 18.09
CA ALA A 265 -5.63 -2.98 19.10
C ALA A 265 -6.95 -3.51 18.51
N TRP A 266 -7.29 -3.14 17.27
CA TRP A 266 -8.48 -3.68 16.61
C TRP A 266 -8.27 -5.11 16.12
N VAL A 267 -7.06 -5.47 15.69
CA VAL A 267 -6.73 -6.87 15.35
C VAL A 267 -6.83 -7.75 16.60
N ASP A 268 -6.27 -7.31 17.72
CA ASP A 268 -6.33 -8.02 19.00
C ASP A 268 -7.77 -8.16 19.49
N ALA A 269 -8.56 -7.07 19.45
CA ALA A 269 -9.98 -7.12 19.78
C ALA A 269 -10.77 -8.06 18.84
N ALA A 270 -10.47 -8.04 17.54
CA ALA A 270 -11.11 -8.90 16.56
C ALA A 270 -10.71 -10.37 16.70
N THR A 271 -9.53 -10.67 17.24
CA THR A 271 -8.98 -12.03 17.41
C THR A 271 -9.13 -12.59 18.84
N ALA A 272 -9.56 -11.77 19.80
CA ALA A 272 -9.78 -12.13 21.20
C ALA A 272 -10.75 -13.32 21.34
N ALA A 273 -10.44 -14.29 22.22
CA ALA A 273 -11.20 -15.52 22.36
C ALA A 273 -12.63 -15.31 22.88
N ASP A 274 -12.86 -14.24 23.63
CA ASP A 274 -14.12 -13.82 24.23
C ASP A 274 -14.95 -12.84 23.36
N ALA A 275 -14.49 -12.57 22.14
CA ALA A 275 -15.22 -11.72 21.21
C ALA A 275 -16.63 -12.27 20.91
N THR A 276 -17.62 -11.37 20.86
CA THR A 276 -19.03 -11.65 20.54
C THR A 276 -19.41 -11.02 19.21
N ALA A 277 -20.56 -11.39 18.63
CA ALA A 277 -21.05 -10.75 17.40
C ALA A 277 -21.24 -9.23 17.54
N ASP A 278 -21.67 -8.76 18.71
CA ASP A 278 -21.89 -7.34 18.97
C ASP A 278 -20.57 -6.59 19.19
N SER A 279 -19.61 -7.17 19.93
CA SER A 279 -18.28 -6.57 20.10
C SER A 279 -17.53 -6.50 18.77
N LEU A 280 -17.64 -7.51 17.91
CA LEU A 280 -17.05 -7.50 16.57
C LEU A 280 -17.68 -6.44 15.67
N LEU A 281 -19.01 -6.22 15.74
CA LEU A 281 -19.65 -5.13 15.01
C LEU A 281 -19.18 -3.74 15.49
N ALA A 282 -18.97 -3.58 16.80
CA ALA A 282 -18.39 -2.36 17.35
C ALA A 282 -16.96 -2.13 16.84
N THR A 283 -16.11 -3.17 16.88
CA THR A 283 -14.74 -3.12 16.34
C THR A 283 -14.73 -2.79 14.85
N TYR A 284 -15.66 -3.36 14.05
CA TYR A 284 -15.78 -3.03 12.63
C TYR A 284 -16.04 -1.54 12.42
N ARG A 285 -17.02 -0.98 13.12
CA ARG A 285 -17.40 0.44 13.00
C ARG A 285 -16.28 1.38 13.43
N GLU A 286 -15.56 1.01 14.48
CA GLU A 286 -14.43 1.79 14.96
C GLU A 286 -13.27 1.75 13.96
N ALA A 287 -12.90 0.57 13.47
CA ALA A 287 -11.88 0.42 12.44
C ALA A 287 -12.28 1.13 11.14
N GLU A 288 -13.56 1.09 10.75
CA GLU A 288 -14.09 1.82 9.58
C GLU A 288 -13.98 3.33 9.76
N ALA A 289 -14.34 3.86 10.93
CA ALA A 289 -14.22 5.29 11.24
C ALA A 289 -12.77 5.80 11.18
N HIS A 290 -11.79 4.91 11.38
CA HIS A 290 -10.37 5.23 11.30
C HIS A 290 -9.72 4.73 9.99
N GLY A 291 -10.49 4.25 9.01
CA GLY A 291 -9.96 3.78 7.72
C GLY A 291 -9.08 2.53 7.82
N ALA A 292 -9.17 1.77 8.91
CA ALA A 292 -8.30 0.65 9.25
C ALA A 292 -8.82 -0.72 8.80
N LEU A 293 -9.96 -0.81 8.11
CA LEU A 293 -10.51 -2.09 7.65
C LEU A 293 -9.56 -2.87 6.73
N ALA A 294 -8.76 -2.17 5.94
CA ALA A 294 -7.79 -2.78 5.03
C ALA A 294 -6.49 -3.28 5.71
N THR A 295 -6.35 -3.09 7.03
CA THR A 295 -5.14 -3.47 7.78
C THR A 295 -4.79 -4.95 7.54
N PRO A 296 -3.63 -5.26 6.92
CA PRO A 296 -3.28 -6.62 6.55
C PRO A 296 -2.70 -7.39 7.74
N PHE A 297 -3.13 -8.64 7.93
CA PHE A 297 -2.56 -9.56 8.92
C PHE A 297 -2.81 -11.03 8.52
N LEU A 298 -2.21 -11.98 9.24
CA LEU A 298 -2.42 -13.41 9.00
C LEU A 298 -3.62 -13.92 9.80
N HIS A 299 -4.55 -14.61 9.13
CA HIS A 299 -5.71 -15.21 9.76
C HIS A 299 -5.26 -16.22 10.84
N PRO A 300 -5.69 -16.08 12.11
CA PRO A 300 -5.13 -16.88 13.22
C PRO A 300 -5.31 -18.39 13.08
N ALA A 301 -6.42 -18.85 12.49
CA ALA A 301 -6.68 -20.28 12.29
C ALA A 301 -6.02 -20.88 11.03
N SER A 302 -6.11 -20.21 9.88
CA SER A 302 -5.62 -20.76 8.60
C SER A 302 -4.18 -20.36 8.28
N GLY A 303 -3.65 -19.29 8.87
CA GLY A 303 -2.37 -18.70 8.52
C GLY A 303 -2.36 -17.99 7.16
N GLU A 304 -3.49 -17.95 6.45
CA GLU A 304 -3.60 -17.22 5.18
C GLU A 304 -3.72 -15.70 5.42
N PRO A 305 -3.21 -14.86 4.51
CA PRO A 305 -3.39 -13.42 4.60
C PRO A 305 -4.86 -13.03 4.48
N THR A 306 -5.24 -12.04 5.26
CA THR A 306 -6.56 -11.39 5.22
C THR A 306 -6.41 -9.91 5.59
N ASN A 307 -7.50 -9.16 5.57
CA ASN A 307 -7.59 -7.82 6.15
C ASN A 307 -8.57 -7.82 7.33
N LEU A 308 -8.44 -6.81 8.20
CA LEU A 308 -9.24 -6.67 9.42
C LEU A 308 -10.76 -6.70 9.14
N GLY A 309 -11.22 -5.99 8.10
CA GLY A 309 -12.63 -5.91 7.77
C GLY A 309 -13.24 -7.25 7.33
N ASP A 310 -12.56 -7.98 6.46
CA ASP A 310 -13.00 -9.29 5.98
C ASP A 310 -12.98 -10.33 7.08
N PHE A 311 -11.93 -10.33 7.92
CA PHE A 311 -11.86 -11.23 9.07
C PHE A 311 -12.98 -10.97 10.08
N ILE A 312 -13.27 -9.71 10.42
CA ILE A 312 -14.36 -9.38 11.34
C ILE A 312 -15.71 -9.85 10.78
N LYS A 313 -15.95 -9.67 9.47
CA LYS A 313 -17.18 -10.14 8.80
C LYS A 313 -17.31 -11.66 8.85
N GLU A 314 -16.24 -12.38 8.53
CA GLU A 314 -16.19 -13.84 8.58
C GLU A 314 -16.50 -14.34 9.99
N ARG A 315 -15.74 -13.86 10.98
CA ARG A 315 -15.86 -14.30 12.38
C ARG A 315 -17.19 -13.91 13.00
N GLY A 316 -17.68 -12.69 12.72
CA GLY A 316 -18.98 -12.22 13.20
C GLY A 316 -20.14 -13.04 12.65
N THR A 317 -20.06 -13.45 11.38
CA THR A 317 -21.06 -14.34 10.77
C THR A 317 -21.02 -15.73 11.42
N ALA A 318 -19.82 -16.28 11.65
CA ALA A 318 -19.66 -17.57 12.32
C ALA A 318 -20.25 -17.57 13.74
N LEU A 319 -20.00 -16.52 14.53
CA LEU A 319 -20.55 -16.39 15.89
C LEU A 319 -22.06 -16.21 15.91
N LYS A 320 -22.64 -15.43 14.98
CA LYS A 320 -24.10 -15.30 14.85
C LYS A 320 -24.78 -16.61 14.49
N ASN A 321 -24.13 -17.45 13.67
CA ASN A 321 -24.68 -18.75 13.27
C ASN A 321 -24.53 -19.82 14.36
N ALA A 322 -23.65 -19.60 15.35
CA ALA A 322 -23.42 -20.51 16.47
C ALA A 322 -24.24 -20.18 17.73
N ALA A 323 -24.88 -19.00 17.76
CA ALA A 323 -25.76 -18.50 18.82
C ALA A 323 -27.23 -18.85 18.54
#